data_AF-A0A151H7P5-F1
#
_entry.id   AF-A0A151H7P5-F1
#
_cell.length_a   1.000
_cell.length_b   1.000
_cell.length_c   1.000
_cell.angle_alpha   90.00
_cell.angle_beta   90.00
_cell.angle_gamma   90.00
#
_symmetry.space_group_name_H-M   'P 1'
#
loop_
_entity.id
_entity.type
_entity.pdbx_description
1 polymer ?
#
loop_
_entity_poly.entity_id
_entity_poly.type
_entity_poly.pdbx_seq_one_letter_code
_entity_poly.pdbx_strand_id
1 'polypeptide(L)'
;HALKQAASHEAHALIEKVKAREEARNAAETEGASEGGREQMEDEPEGKREGETRDATDTEEPLNLPPICIIDFGLAATSSLPEDKAVDLYVLERAVESTHFSISSPFLSGLLASYERHAQGAAQTLARLAAVRLRGRKRLMIG
;
A
#
# COMPACT_ATOMS: atom_id res chain seq x y z
N HIS A 1 -16.73 -23.14 -19.97
CA HIS A 1 -15.75 -23.92 -19.16
C HIS A 1 -14.32 -23.52 -19.49
N ALA A 2 -13.88 -23.60 -20.77
CA ALA A 2 -12.52 -23.22 -21.20
C ALA A 2 -12.09 -21.78 -20.87
N LEU A 3 -12.97 -20.78 -21.05
CA LEU A 3 -12.68 -19.38 -20.71
C LEU A 3 -12.34 -19.14 -19.22
N LYS A 4 -13.06 -19.82 -18.31
CA LYS A 4 -12.77 -19.72 -16.87
C LYS A 4 -11.42 -20.36 -16.53
N GLN A 5 -11.06 -21.46 -17.21
CA GLN A 5 -9.78 -22.13 -17.01
C GLN A 5 -8.62 -21.28 -17.56
N ALA A 6 -8.78 -20.67 -18.73
CA ALA A 6 -7.78 -19.77 -19.30
C ALA A 6 -7.53 -18.54 -18.40
N ALA A 7 -8.61 -17.87 -17.96
CA ALA A 7 -8.51 -16.73 -17.05
C ALA A 7 -7.86 -17.11 -15.71
N SER A 8 -8.19 -18.29 -15.17
CA SER A 8 -7.57 -18.80 -13.94
C SER A 8 -6.08 -19.05 -14.13
N HIS A 9 -5.67 -19.63 -15.26
CA HIS A 9 -4.26 -19.92 -15.55
C HIS A 9 -3.45 -18.62 -15.74
N GLU A 10 -4.02 -17.64 -16.45
CA GLU A 10 -3.43 -16.31 -16.61
C GLU A 10 -3.27 -15.58 -15.26
N ALA A 11 -4.31 -15.61 -14.41
CA ALA A 11 -4.24 -15.04 -13.07
C ALA A 11 -3.16 -15.72 -12.20
N HIS A 12 -3.04 -17.05 -12.27
CA HIS A 12 -1.98 -17.78 -11.57
C HIS A 12 -0.59 -17.38 -12.04
N ALA A 13 -0.37 -17.31 -13.36
CA ALA A 13 0.92 -16.89 -13.92
C ALA A 13 1.28 -15.46 -13.50
N LEU A 14 0.29 -14.56 -13.40
CA LEU A 14 0.48 -13.20 -12.95
C LEU A 14 0.85 -13.13 -11.47
N ILE A 15 0.17 -13.91 -10.61
CA ILE A 15 0.49 -14.01 -9.18
C ILE A 15 1.93 -14.46 -8.97
N GLU A 16 2.38 -15.49 -9.70
CA GLU A 16 3.77 -15.98 -9.58
C GLU A 16 4.79 -14.94 -10.02
N LYS A 17 4.52 -14.17 -11.09
CA LYS A 17 5.37 -13.06 -11.50
C LYS A 17 5.45 -11.95 -10.45
N VAL A 18 4.31 -11.58 -9.85
CA VAL A 18 4.26 -10.57 -8.79
C VAL A 18 5.03 -11.04 -7.56
N LYS A 19 4.87 -12.31 -7.15
CA LYS A 19 5.63 -12.88 -6.03
C LYS A 19 7.13 -12.86 -6.29
N ALA A 20 7.58 -13.33 -7.45
CA ALA A 20 9.00 -13.33 -7.80
C ALA A 20 9.60 -11.91 -7.80
N ARG A 21 8.84 -10.91 -8.28
CA ARG A 21 9.25 -9.51 -8.24
C ARG A 21 9.35 -8.98 -6.82
N GLU A 22 8.37 -9.23 -5.96
CA GLU A 22 8.44 -8.80 -4.56
C GLU A 22 9.56 -9.53 -3.78
N GLU A 23 9.83 -10.80 -4.07
CA GLU A 23 10.95 -11.54 -3.47
C GLU A 23 12.31 -10.98 -3.88
N ALA A 24 12.53 -10.73 -5.17
CA ALA A 24 13.77 -10.11 -5.68
C ALA A 24 13.98 -8.71 -5.08
N ARG A 25 12.90 -7.94 -4.95
CA ARG A 25 12.93 -6.61 -4.37
C ARG A 25 13.24 -6.62 -2.87
N ASN A 26 12.59 -7.51 -2.11
CA ASN A 26 12.86 -7.66 -0.67
C ASN A 26 14.31 -8.10 -0.43
N ALA A 27 14.88 -8.95 -1.29
CA ALA A 27 16.28 -9.34 -1.22
C ALA A 27 17.22 -8.13 -1.39
N ALA A 28 16.95 -7.26 -2.39
CA ALA A 28 17.74 -6.05 -2.62
C ALA A 28 17.67 -5.02 -1.46
N GLU A 29 16.50 -4.86 -0.83
CA GLU A 29 16.33 -4.00 0.35
C GLU A 29 17.12 -4.52 1.57
N THR A 30 17.32 -5.84 1.67
CA THR A 30 18.07 -6.46 2.78
C THR A 30 19.58 -6.30 2.61
N GLU A 31 20.09 -6.32 1.38
CA GLU A 31 21.52 -6.12 1.07
C GLU A 31 21.96 -4.66 1.24
N GLY A 32 21.10 -3.69 0.89
CA GLY A 32 21.39 -2.26 1.04
C GLY A 32 21.44 -1.76 2.50
N ALA A 33 20.84 -2.49 3.45
CA ALA A 33 20.87 -2.14 4.88
C ALA A 33 22.23 -2.44 5.56
N SER A 34 23.13 -3.17 4.90
CA SER A 34 24.40 -3.67 5.47
C SER A 34 25.60 -2.71 5.35
N GLU A 35 25.54 -1.65 4.53
CA GLU A 35 26.71 -0.80 4.22
C GLU A 35 26.72 0.59 4.90
N GLY A 36 25.73 0.94 5.72
CA GLY A 36 25.65 2.25 6.38
C GLY A 36 26.26 2.32 7.78
N GLY A 37 27.58 2.16 7.93
CA GLY A 37 28.27 2.24 9.22
C GLY A 37 29.37 3.32 9.29
N ARG A 38 29.17 4.32 10.18
CA ARG A 38 30.05 5.47 10.61
C ARG A 38 30.03 6.68 9.65
N GLU A 39 29.88 7.93 10.07
CA GLU A 39 30.39 8.69 11.23
C GLU A 39 29.54 9.97 11.55
N GLN A 40 29.99 10.78 12.53
CA GLN A 40 29.23 11.69 13.41
C GLN A 40 28.88 13.11 12.88
N MET A 41 27.79 13.66 13.44
CA MET A 41 27.53 15.04 13.98
C MET A 41 28.09 16.28 13.26
N GLU A 42 27.20 17.20 12.83
CA GLU A 42 27.26 18.67 13.06
C GLU A 42 26.00 19.40 12.54
N ASP A 43 25.75 20.59 13.08
CA ASP A 43 24.50 21.36 13.21
C ASP A 43 24.31 22.46 12.12
N GLU A 44 23.08 23.03 12.03
CA GLU A 44 22.66 24.33 11.40
C GLU A 44 22.34 24.41 9.86
N PRO A 45 21.47 25.37 9.39
CA PRO A 45 20.26 25.04 8.63
C PRO A 45 20.02 25.81 7.30
N GLU A 46 18.88 25.46 6.68
CA GLU A 46 18.13 26.11 5.58
C GLU A 46 18.78 26.33 4.20
N GLY A 47 18.19 25.66 3.20
CA GLY A 47 18.32 26.02 1.78
C GLY A 47 17.38 25.20 0.90
N LYS A 48 16.33 25.86 0.38
CA LYS A 48 15.42 25.34 -0.66
C LYS A 48 16.17 24.58 -1.76
N ARG A 49 15.78 23.34 -2.03
CA ARG A 49 16.08 22.65 -3.29
C ARG A 49 14.82 21.96 -3.79
N GLU A 50 14.17 22.62 -4.74
CA GLU A 50 13.37 21.95 -5.75
C GLU A 50 14.35 21.17 -6.65
N GLY A 51 14.04 19.91 -6.95
CA GLY A 51 14.83 19.12 -7.91
C GLY A 51 14.80 17.62 -7.67
N GLU A 52 13.91 16.96 -8.39
CA GLU A 52 14.03 15.57 -8.88
C GLU A 52 14.41 14.49 -7.86
N THR A 53 13.40 13.82 -7.29
CA THR A 53 13.57 12.41 -6.90
C THR A 53 13.78 11.60 -8.17
N ARG A 54 15.05 11.34 -8.49
CA ARG A 54 15.47 10.37 -9.49
C ARG A 54 15.01 9.01 -9.01
N ASP A 55 13.90 8.54 -9.56
CA ASP A 55 13.45 7.16 -9.43
C ASP A 55 14.39 6.31 -10.31
N ALA A 56 15.49 5.86 -9.69
CA ALA A 56 16.59 5.22 -10.38
C ALA A 56 16.82 3.80 -9.83
N THR A 57 15.77 2.98 -9.77
CA THR A 57 15.87 1.51 -9.74
C THR A 57 14.53 0.88 -10.15
N ASP A 58 14.19 0.90 -11.43
CA ASP A 58 13.13 0.03 -11.95
C ASP A 58 13.52 -0.38 -13.39
N THR A 59 14.63 -1.11 -13.51
CA THR A 59 15.04 -1.79 -14.76
C THR A 59 14.41 -3.18 -14.80
N GLU A 60 13.13 -3.28 -14.46
CA GLU A 60 12.38 -4.54 -14.45
C GLU A 60 11.28 -4.44 -15.50
N GLU A 61 11.16 -5.45 -16.37
CA GLU A 61 10.13 -5.45 -17.40
C GLU A 61 8.75 -5.17 -16.78
N PRO A 62 7.99 -4.20 -17.32
CA PRO A 62 6.71 -3.83 -16.74
C PRO A 62 5.79 -5.04 -16.80
N LEU A 63 5.32 -5.47 -15.64
CA LEU A 63 4.27 -6.47 -15.56
C LEU A 63 3.05 -5.88 -16.28
N ASN A 64 2.64 -6.49 -17.40
CA ASN A 64 1.46 -6.08 -18.15
C ASN A 64 0.18 -6.47 -17.39
N LEU A 65 -0.08 -5.78 -16.28
CA LEU A 65 -1.29 -5.93 -15.48
C LEU A 65 -2.46 -5.27 -16.21
N PRO A 66 -3.68 -5.81 -16.07
CA PRO A 66 -4.87 -5.09 -16.51
C PRO A 66 -4.95 -3.74 -15.78
N PRO A 67 -5.34 -2.65 -16.48
CA PRO A 67 -5.42 -1.33 -15.87
C PRO A 67 -6.48 -1.31 -14.76
N ILE A 68 -6.14 -0.67 -13.64
CA ILE A 68 -7.06 -0.44 -12.53
C ILE A 68 -7.70 0.93 -12.71
N CYS A 69 -9.04 0.99 -12.67
CA CYS A 69 -9.80 2.23 -12.70
C CYS A 69 -10.59 2.37 -11.40
N ILE A 70 -10.45 3.52 -10.74
CA ILE A 70 -11.26 3.89 -9.58
C ILE A 70 -12.46 4.68 -10.10
N ILE A 71 -13.65 4.31 -9.65
CA ILE A 71 -14.93 4.88 -10.08
C ILE A 71 -15.73 5.36 -8.87
N ASP A 72 -16.84 6.06 -9.13
CA ASP A 72 -17.80 6.55 -8.13
C ASP A 72 -17.26 7.64 -7.19
N PHE A 73 -16.95 8.81 -7.76
CA PHE A 73 -16.47 9.99 -7.02
C PHE A 73 -17.59 10.89 -6.48
N GLY A 74 -18.84 10.42 -6.39
CA GLY A 74 -19.98 11.26 -6.00
C GLY A 74 -19.91 11.85 -4.59
N LEU A 75 -19.16 11.20 -3.69
CA LEU A 75 -18.86 11.65 -2.33
C LEU A 75 -17.38 11.95 -2.10
N ALA A 76 -16.57 11.89 -3.17
CA ALA A 76 -15.13 12.08 -3.03
C ALA A 76 -14.80 13.56 -2.79
N ALA A 77 -13.77 13.80 -1.99
CA ALA A 77 -13.21 15.12 -1.76
C ALA A 77 -11.68 15.04 -1.79
N THR A 78 -11.04 16.11 -2.25
CA THR A 78 -9.58 16.24 -2.13
C THR A 78 -9.23 16.63 -0.69
N SER A 79 -8.56 15.75 0.03
CA SER A 79 -8.10 16.02 1.40
C SER A 79 -6.66 15.59 1.61
N SER A 80 -5.89 16.43 2.31
CA SER A 80 -4.55 16.12 2.80
C SER A 80 -4.55 15.62 4.24
N LEU A 81 -5.71 15.57 4.92
CA LEU A 81 -5.80 15.18 6.31
C LEU A 81 -5.58 13.67 6.47
N PRO A 82 -4.67 13.23 7.37
CA PRO A 82 -4.47 11.81 7.65
C PRO A 82 -5.73 11.09 8.15
N GLU A 83 -6.66 11.81 8.79
CA GLU A 83 -7.96 11.27 9.22
C GLU A 83 -8.80 10.82 8.04
N ASP A 84 -9.00 11.67 7.03
CA ASP A 84 -9.87 11.38 5.89
C ASP A 84 -9.33 10.19 5.10
N LYS A 85 -8.01 10.17 4.84
CA LYS A 85 -7.34 9.04 4.20
C LYS A 85 -7.46 7.74 5.01
N ALA A 86 -7.37 7.83 6.33
CA ALA A 86 -7.54 6.68 7.21
C ALA A 86 -8.98 6.16 7.22
N VAL A 87 -9.97 7.04 7.08
CA VAL A 87 -11.38 6.67 6.91
C VAL A 87 -11.56 5.93 5.58
N ASP A 88 -10.98 6.42 4.48
CA ASP A 88 -11.03 5.73 3.17
C ASP A 88 -10.45 4.31 3.23
N LEU A 89 -9.25 4.15 3.83
CA LEU A 89 -8.63 2.84 4.05
C LEU A 89 -9.51 1.93 4.91
N TYR A 90 -10.15 2.48 5.94
CA TYR A 90 -11.05 1.72 6.80
C TYR A 90 -12.32 1.27 6.07
N VAL A 91 -12.90 2.11 5.20
CA VAL A 91 -14.06 1.75 4.37
C VAL A 91 -13.70 0.60 3.43
N LEU A 92 -12.54 0.66 2.78
CA LEU A 92 -12.06 -0.41 1.90
C LEU A 92 -11.83 -1.71 2.70
N GLU A 93 -11.22 -1.63 3.88
CA GLU A 93 -11.03 -2.76 4.79
C GLU A 93 -12.37 -3.46 5.12
N ARG A 94 -13.38 -2.68 5.52
CA ARG A 94 -14.71 -3.23 5.84
C ARG A 94 -15.41 -3.83 4.61
N ALA A 95 -15.26 -3.19 3.44
CA ALA A 95 -15.85 -3.68 2.20
C ALA A 95 -15.29 -5.06 1.81
N VAL A 96 -13.97 -5.22 1.86
CA VAL A 96 -13.29 -6.49 1.56
C VAL A 96 -13.63 -7.56 2.60
N GLU A 97 -13.58 -7.24 3.89
CA GLU A 97 -13.94 -8.22 4.94
C GLU A 97 -15.39 -8.70 4.84
N SER A 98 -16.32 -7.85 4.42
CA SER A 98 -17.74 -8.20 4.32
C SER A 98 -18.08 -9.06 3.09
N THR A 99 -17.33 -8.92 1.99
CA THR A 99 -17.64 -9.58 0.70
C THR A 99 -16.67 -10.70 0.34
N HIS A 100 -15.43 -10.62 0.81
CA HIS A 100 -14.30 -11.48 0.41
C HIS A 100 -13.47 -11.94 1.62
N PHE A 101 -14.15 -12.39 2.68
CA PHE A 101 -13.53 -12.75 3.96
C PHE A 101 -12.31 -13.69 3.82
N SER A 102 -12.38 -14.72 2.96
CA SER A 102 -11.31 -15.72 2.80
C SER A 102 -9.98 -15.17 2.29
N ILE A 103 -10.01 -14.07 1.54
CA ILE A 103 -8.81 -13.42 0.97
C ILE A 103 -8.49 -12.09 1.66
N SER A 104 -9.34 -11.64 2.58
CA SER A 104 -9.24 -10.32 3.20
C SER A 104 -7.88 -10.08 3.87
N SER A 105 -7.41 -11.01 4.69
CA SER A 105 -6.13 -10.89 5.40
C SER A 105 -4.91 -10.71 4.48
N PRO A 106 -4.62 -11.62 3.53
CA PRO A 106 -3.48 -11.45 2.63
C PRO A 106 -3.63 -10.22 1.72
N PHE A 107 -4.85 -9.91 1.25
CA PHE A 107 -5.11 -8.73 0.43
C PHE A 107 -4.83 -7.43 1.20
N LEU A 108 -5.38 -7.29 2.40
CA LEU A 108 -5.25 -6.08 3.20
C LEU A 108 -3.81 -5.87 3.68
N SER A 109 -3.09 -6.95 4.01
CA SER A 109 -1.67 -6.88 4.33
C SER A 109 -0.86 -6.28 3.18
N GLY A 110 -1.04 -6.82 1.96
CA GLY A 110 -0.35 -6.31 0.76
C GLY A 110 -0.75 -4.88 0.41
N LEU A 111 -2.03 -4.54 0.54
CA LEU A 111 -2.53 -3.18 0.34
C LEU A 111 -1.87 -2.18 1.30
N LEU A 112 -1.86 -2.48 2.59
CA LEU A 112 -1.32 -1.57 3.61
C LEU A 112 0.19 -1.42 3.49
N ALA A 113 0.92 -2.51 3.20
CA ALA A 113 2.36 -2.44 2.95
C ALA A 113 2.69 -1.58 1.72
N SER A 114 1.95 -1.75 0.62
CA SER A 114 2.13 -0.91 -0.57
C SER A 114 1.73 0.54 -0.32
N TYR A 115 0.68 0.78 0.47
CA TYR A 115 0.30 2.14 0.89
C TYR A 115 1.39 2.79 1.74
N GLU A 116 2.01 2.06 2.67
CA GLU A 116 3.14 2.53 3.47
C GLU A 116 4.32 2.99 2.61
N ARG A 117 4.63 2.22 1.56
CA ARG A 117 5.77 2.46 0.68
C ARG A 117 5.54 3.61 -0.32
N HIS A 118 4.31 3.78 -0.81
CA HIS A 118 4.05 4.66 -1.96
C HIS A 118 3.22 5.90 -1.64
N ALA A 119 2.45 5.91 -0.54
CA ALA A 119 1.60 7.06 -0.24
C ALA A 119 2.35 8.15 0.52
N GLN A 120 2.20 9.40 0.06
CA GLN A 120 2.71 10.54 0.81
C GLN A 120 2.00 10.68 2.17
N GLY A 121 2.78 10.76 3.25
CA GLY A 121 2.28 10.84 4.62
C GLY A 121 1.66 9.53 5.13
N ALA A 122 2.10 8.37 4.58
CA ALA A 122 1.57 7.08 4.97
C ALA A 122 1.69 6.80 6.46
N ALA A 123 2.85 7.09 7.08
CA ALA A 123 3.06 6.86 8.51
C ALA A 123 2.00 7.54 9.40
N GLN A 124 1.67 8.81 9.13
CA GLN A 124 0.63 9.52 9.89
C GLN A 124 -0.76 8.94 9.63
N THR A 125 -1.04 8.55 8.38
CA THR A 125 -2.32 7.94 7.98
C THR A 125 -2.52 6.59 8.66
N LEU A 126 -1.50 5.72 8.64
CA LEU A 126 -1.54 4.39 9.23
C LEU A 126 -1.63 4.43 10.76
N ALA A 127 -0.92 5.38 11.40
CA ALA A 127 -1.10 5.64 12.82
C ALA A 127 -2.55 6.05 13.14
N ARG A 128 -3.17 6.86 12.27
CA ARG A 128 -4.56 7.31 12.45
C ARG A 128 -5.58 6.21 12.18
N LEU A 129 -5.31 5.31 11.24
CA LEU A 129 -6.15 4.15 10.92
C LEU A 129 -6.42 3.28 12.16
N ALA A 130 -5.45 3.12 13.06
CA ALA A 130 -5.66 2.40 14.33
C ALA A 130 -6.75 3.06 15.19
N ALA A 131 -6.76 4.40 15.29
CA ALA A 131 -7.78 5.14 16.02
C ALA A 131 -9.16 5.04 15.33
N VAL A 132 -9.20 5.12 14.00
CA VAL A 132 -10.44 4.94 13.21
C VAL A 132 -11.05 3.56 13.46
N ARG A 133 -10.24 2.49 13.41
CA ARG A 133 -10.68 1.10 13.69
C ARG A 133 -11.33 0.96 15.06
N LEU A 134 -10.77 1.62 16.08
CA LEU A 134 -11.33 1.57 17.45
C LEU A 134 -12.71 2.23 17.54
N ARG A 135 -12.92 3.35 16.84
CA ARG A 135 -14.23 4.04 16.82
C ARG A 135 -15.26 3.31 15.96
N GLY A 136 -14.82 2.63 14.90
CA GLY A 136 -15.69 1.93 13.94
C GLY A 136 -16.24 0.59 14.43
N ARG A 137 -15.71 0.03 15.53
CA ARG A 137 -16.32 -1.14 16.19
C ARG A 137 -17.65 -0.72 16.82
N LYS A 138 -18.74 -1.41 16.45
CA LYS A 138 -20.06 -1.22 17.05
C LYS A 138 -19.93 -1.29 18.58
N ARG A 139 -20.17 -0.17 19.27
CA ARG A 139 -20.26 -0.18 20.74
C ARG A 139 -21.44 -1.09 21.08
N LEU A 140 -21.17 -2.22 21.75
CA LEU A 140 -22.22 -2.94 22.46
C LEU A 140 -22.79 -1.96 23.48
N MET A 141 -24.03 -1.53 23.28
CA MET A 141 -24.75 -0.70 24.23
C MET A 141 -25.11 -1.63 25.40
N ILE A 142 -24.23 -1.73 26.40
CA ILE A 142 -24.54 -2.36 27.67
C ILE A 142 -25.23 -1.27 28.49
N GLY A 143 -26.55 -1.35 28.54
CA GLY A 143 -27.42 -0.63 29.47
C GLY A 143 -28.05 -1.62 30.44
#